data_AF-K1U0H1-F1
#
_entry.id   AF-K1U0H1-F1
#
_cell.length_a   1.000
_cell.length_b   1.000
_cell.length_c   1.000
_cell.angle_alpha   90.00
_cell.angle_beta   90.00
_cell.angle_gamma   90.00
#
_symmetry.space_group_name_H-M   'P 1'
#
loop_
_entity.id
_entity.type
_entity.pdbx_description
1 polymer ?
#
loop_
_entity_poly.entity_id
_entity_poly.type
_entity_poly.pdbx_seq_one_letter_code
_entity_poly.pdbx_strand_id
1 'polypeptide(L)'
;LYIVKDGKSYKDGVEITPSDIFEHVKAGGALTSTAAVNVADYIDAFTPLSKEYDAVIHVDISADFSSCYQNACIAAENFDNVYIIDSRNLSTGSGLVVLRAAEMAQAGESPEDIVKAMNALTSKVEASFVIEKLDFLRKGGRCSALAALGANLLSLRPCIEVKDGKMSVGKNTEANMPLV
;
A
#
# COMPACT_ATOMS: atom_id res chain seq x y z
N LEU A 1 -8.27 1.98 3.96
CA LEU A 1 -7.96 3.24 3.24
C LEU A 1 -9.24 3.84 2.68
N TYR A 2 -9.20 5.08 2.20
CA TYR A 2 -10.35 5.74 1.58
C TYR A 2 -10.05 6.18 0.15
N ILE A 3 -11.06 6.10 -0.71
CA ILE A 3 -11.06 6.69 -2.05
C ILE A 3 -11.91 7.95 -2.02
N VAL A 4 -11.39 9.03 -2.57
CA VAL A 4 -12.10 10.29 -2.74
C VAL A 4 -12.53 10.42 -4.20
N LYS A 5 -13.84 10.45 -4.42
CA LYS A 5 -14.49 10.59 -5.73
C LYS A 5 -15.48 11.74 -5.66
N ASP A 6 -15.32 12.74 -6.53
CA ASP A 6 -16.15 13.96 -6.58
C ASP A 6 -16.31 14.65 -5.20
N GLY A 7 -15.22 14.70 -4.43
CA GLY A 7 -15.20 15.30 -3.08
C GLY A 7 -15.85 14.46 -1.98
N LYS A 8 -16.35 13.26 -2.29
CA LYS A 8 -16.91 12.32 -1.31
C LYS A 8 -15.92 11.21 -1.00
N SER A 9 -15.83 10.83 0.27
CA SER A 9 -14.96 9.76 0.75
C SER A 9 -15.72 8.44 0.83
N TYR A 10 -15.07 7.36 0.40
CA TYR A 10 -15.61 6.01 0.36
C TYR A 10 -14.58 5.03 0.92
N LYS A 11 -15.00 4.07 1.75
CA LYS A 11 -14.15 2.98 2.25
C LYS A 11 -13.74 2.08 1.09
N ASP A 12 -12.43 2.00 0.86
CA ASP A 12 -11.84 1.21 -0.22
C ASP A 12 -12.18 -0.28 -0.06
N GLY A 13 -12.66 -0.91 -1.13
CA GLY A 13 -13.07 -2.32 -1.16
C GLY A 13 -14.39 -2.65 -0.45
N VAL A 14 -15.02 -1.66 0.21
CA VAL A 14 -16.29 -1.85 0.95
C VAL A 14 -17.41 -1.04 0.31
N GLU A 15 -17.17 0.25 0.09
CA GLU A 15 -18.15 1.20 -0.46
C GLU A 15 -17.86 1.56 -1.91
N ILE A 16 -16.64 1.28 -2.38
CA ILE A 16 -16.18 1.55 -3.75
C ILE A 16 -15.15 0.50 -4.16
N THR A 17 -15.21 0.11 -5.43
CA THR A 17 -14.32 -0.89 -6.02
C THR A 17 -13.46 -0.29 -7.14
N PRO A 18 -12.41 -0.98 -7.59
CA PRO A 18 -11.67 -0.59 -8.79
C PRO A 18 -12.58 -0.42 -10.02
N SER A 19 -13.61 -1.26 -10.20
CA SER A 19 -14.54 -1.14 -11.34
C SER A 19 -15.27 0.21 -11.32
N ASP A 20 -15.79 0.61 -10.15
CA ASP A 20 -16.49 1.89 -9.98
C ASP A 20 -15.59 3.08 -10.32
N ILE A 21 -14.30 3.01 -9.96
CA ILE A 21 -13.30 4.04 -10.27
C ILE A 21 -13.07 4.11 -11.78
N PHE A 22 -12.83 2.97 -12.43
CA PHE A 22 -12.56 2.94 -13.86
C PHE A 22 -13.79 3.35 -14.69
N GLU A 23 -14.98 2.90 -14.31
CA GLU A 23 -16.24 3.28 -14.94
C GLU A 23 -16.52 4.78 -14.81
N HIS A 24 -16.29 5.35 -13.63
CA HIS A 24 -16.42 6.79 -13.40
C HIS A 24 -15.51 7.60 -14.34
N VAL A 25 -14.23 7.24 -14.43
CA VAL A 25 -13.27 7.93 -15.30
C VAL A 25 -13.60 7.71 -16.78
N LYS A 26 -14.01 6.50 -17.16
CA LYS A 26 -14.45 6.18 -18.53
C LYS A 26 -15.69 6.98 -18.94
N ALA A 27 -16.59 7.27 -18.01
CA ALA A 27 -17.77 8.10 -18.22
C ALA A 27 -17.45 9.61 -18.28
N GLY A 28 -16.18 10.02 -18.22
CA GLY A 28 -15.75 11.41 -18.25
C GLY A 28 -15.63 12.07 -16.87
N GLY A 29 -15.76 11.29 -15.79
CA GLY A 29 -15.51 11.72 -14.42
C GLY A 29 -14.04 12.08 -14.18
N ALA A 30 -13.79 12.86 -13.13
CA ALA A 30 -12.44 13.22 -12.75
C ALA A 30 -11.69 11.99 -12.19
N LEU A 31 -10.37 11.95 -12.38
CA LEU A 31 -9.53 10.96 -11.68
C LEU A 31 -9.72 11.09 -10.16
N THR A 32 -10.03 9.96 -9.51
CA THR A 32 -10.16 9.85 -8.05
C THR A 32 -8.82 10.09 -7.36
N SER A 33 -8.87 10.36 -6.06
CA SER A 33 -7.69 10.39 -5.20
C SER A 33 -7.89 9.46 -4.00
N THR A 34 -6.87 9.33 -3.16
CA THR A 34 -6.92 8.48 -1.95
C THR A 34 -6.65 9.32 -0.72
N ALA A 35 -7.26 8.94 0.40
CA ALA A 35 -6.92 9.45 1.72
C ALA A 35 -6.43 8.31 2.62
N ALA A 36 -5.42 8.61 3.44
CA ALA A 36 -4.93 7.68 4.44
C ALA A 36 -6.04 7.36 5.46
N VAL A 37 -5.95 6.18 6.08
CA VAL A 37 -6.78 5.84 7.25
C VAL A 37 -6.43 6.83 8.35
N ASN A 38 -7.44 7.40 9.01
CA ASN A 38 -7.22 8.36 10.09
C ASN A 38 -6.90 7.62 11.40
N VAL A 39 -6.34 8.32 12.38
CA VAL A 39 -5.94 7.72 13.67
C VAL A 39 -7.14 7.12 14.43
N ALA A 40 -8.30 7.77 14.40
CA ALA A 40 -9.49 7.30 15.11
C ALA A 40 -9.97 5.94 14.57
N ASP A 41 -9.96 5.75 13.24
CA ASP A 41 -10.34 4.48 12.62
C ASP A 41 -9.40 3.33 13.04
N TYR A 42 -8.10 3.60 13.19
CA TYR A 42 -7.16 2.60 13.71
C TYR A 42 -7.42 2.30 15.19
N ILE A 43 -7.69 3.31 16.02
CA ILE A 43 -8.07 3.10 17.43
C ILE A 43 -9.33 2.25 17.53
N ASP A 44 -10.35 2.55 16.72
CA ASP A 44 -11.61 1.80 16.68
C ASP A 44 -11.37 0.33 16.27
N ALA A 45 -10.46 0.09 15.33
CA ALA A 45 -10.08 -1.26 14.89
C ALA A 45 -9.23 -2.02 15.93
N PHE A 46 -8.25 -1.36 16.55
CA PHE A 46 -7.32 -1.98 17.51
C PHE A 46 -7.95 -2.21 18.88
N THR A 47 -8.94 -1.41 19.28
CA THR A 47 -9.61 -1.53 20.59
C THR A 47 -10.21 -2.91 20.87
N PRO A 48 -11.03 -3.51 19.99
CA PRO A 48 -11.53 -4.86 20.22
C PRO A 48 -10.42 -5.92 20.10
N LEU A 49 -9.51 -5.76 19.14
CA LEU A 49 -8.46 -6.75 18.88
C LEU A 49 -7.45 -6.86 20.03
N SER A 50 -7.03 -5.73 20.60
CA SER A 50 -6.10 -5.70 21.74
C SER A 50 -6.66 -6.34 23.01
N LYS A 51 -7.99 -6.39 23.15
CA LYS A 51 -8.68 -7.07 24.26
C LYS A 51 -8.87 -8.56 24.04
N GLU A 52 -8.98 -8.97 22.78
CA GLU A 52 -9.26 -10.36 22.39
C GLU A 52 -7.99 -11.18 22.23
N TYR A 53 -6.91 -10.57 21.73
CA TYR A 53 -5.66 -11.25 21.39
C TYR A 53 -4.51 -10.79 22.29
N ASP A 54 -3.57 -11.71 22.53
CA ASP A 54 -2.34 -11.41 23.28
C ASP A 54 -1.47 -10.35 22.58
N ALA A 55 -1.50 -10.33 21.24
CA ALA A 55 -0.83 -9.33 20.42
C ALA A 55 -1.56 -9.09 19.09
N VAL A 56 -1.48 -7.86 18.59
CA VAL A 56 -1.99 -7.45 17.28
C VAL A 56 -0.82 -6.96 16.43
N ILE A 57 -0.54 -7.66 15.33
CA ILE A 57 0.50 -7.28 14.38
C ILE A 57 -0.19 -6.68 13.15
N HIS A 58 -0.01 -5.38 12.94
CA HIS A 58 -0.58 -4.65 11.82
C HIS A 58 0.50 -4.25 10.82
N VAL A 59 0.33 -4.66 9.57
CA VAL A 59 1.28 -4.37 8.47
C VAL A 59 0.67 -3.31 7.56
N ASP A 60 1.33 -2.15 7.47
CA ASP A 60 0.90 -1.06 6.60
C ASP A 60 1.61 -1.07 5.25
N ILE A 61 0.96 -0.44 4.26
CA ILE A 61 1.63 0.03 3.04
C ILE A 61 2.85 0.89 3.40
N SER A 62 3.87 0.89 2.52
CA SER A 62 5.08 1.69 2.69
C SER A 62 4.83 3.09 3.25
N ALA A 63 5.60 3.48 4.26
CA ALA A 63 5.57 4.83 4.82
C ALA A 63 5.92 5.92 3.78
N ASP A 64 6.65 5.57 2.72
CA ASP A 64 6.97 6.47 1.60
C ASP A 64 5.78 6.66 0.63
N PHE A 65 4.72 5.83 0.70
CA PHE A 65 3.53 5.97 -0.16
C PHE A 65 2.34 6.64 0.51
N SER A 66 2.25 6.54 1.84
CA SER A 66 1.06 6.93 2.58
C SER A 66 1.39 7.21 4.04
N SER A 67 0.68 8.16 4.64
CA SER A 67 0.72 8.41 6.08
C SER A 67 -0.03 7.35 6.90
N CYS A 68 -0.54 6.27 6.28
CA CYS A 68 -1.21 5.17 6.99
C CYS A 68 -0.33 4.57 8.08
N TYR A 69 0.93 4.25 7.76
CA TYR A 69 1.90 3.76 8.74
C TYR A 69 2.05 4.70 9.94
N GLN A 70 2.28 6.00 9.69
CA GLN A 70 2.42 6.98 10.76
C GLN A 70 1.15 7.10 11.61
N ASN A 71 -0.03 7.09 10.99
CA ASN A 71 -1.31 7.17 11.69
C ASN A 71 -1.57 5.90 12.53
N ALA A 72 -1.18 4.73 12.03
CA ALA A 72 -1.26 3.47 12.77
C ALA A 72 -0.30 3.47 13.96
N CYS A 73 0.94 3.96 13.81
CA CYS A 73 1.87 4.12 14.92
C CYS A 73 1.29 5.01 16.02
N ILE A 74 0.72 6.17 15.67
CA ILE A 74 0.07 7.07 16.64
C ILE A 74 -1.10 6.37 17.35
N ALA A 75 -1.91 5.61 16.62
CA ALA A 75 -3.00 4.85 17.22
C ALA A 75 -2.49 3.76 18.18
N ALA A 76 -1.41 3.06 17.80
CA ALA A 76 -0.81 1.98 18.57
C ALA A 76 -0.25 2.45 19.93
N GLU A 77 0.12 3.72 20.10
CA GLU A 77 0.55 4.28 21.40
C GLU A 77 -0.51 4.13 22.51
N ASN A 78 -1.76 3.83 22.16
CA ASN A 78 -2.85 3.59 23.12
C ASN A 78 -2.92 2.13 23.61
N PHE A 79 -2.06 1.24 23.12
CA PHE A 79 -2.14 -0.20 23.38
C PHE A 79 -0.74 -0.79 23.59
N ASP A 80 -0.57 -1.54 24.68
CA ASP A 80 0.73 -2.16 25.00
C ASP A 80 1.09 -3.34 24.08
N ASN A 81 0.10 -3.90 23.38
CA ASN A 81 0.22 -5.14 22.59
C ASN A 81 -0.10 -4.98 21.10
N VAL A 82 -0.05 -3.75 20.57
CA VAL A 82 -0.23 -3.47 19.14
C VAL A 82 1.11 -3.08 18.51
N TYR A 83 1.52 -3.84 17.49
CA TYR A 83 2.79 -3.69 16.82
C TYR A 83 2.57 -3.32 15.35
N ILE A 84 3.18 -2.21 14.92
CA ILE A 84 3.04 -1.69 13.55
C ILE A 84 4.30 -2.01 12.76
N ILE A 85 4.12 -2.54 11.54
CA ILE A 85 5.20 -2.87 10.62
C ILE A 85 5.03 -2.06 9.33
N ASP A 86 6.07 -1.32 8.97
CA ASP A 86 6.20 -0.74 7.63
C ASP A 86 6.58 -1.85 6.65
N SER A 87 5.67 -2.24 5.75
CA SER A 87 5.97 -3.27 4.76
C SER A 87 7.07 -2.87 3.77
N ARG A 88 7.39 -1.56 3.65
CA ARG A 88 8.25 -0.99 2.60
C ARG A 88 7.82 -1.42 1.20
N ASN A 89 6.55 -1.78 1.02
CA ASN A 89 5.98 -2.26 -0.22
C ASN A 89 4.48 -1.92 -0.32
N LEU A 90 3.78 -2.50 -1.27
CA LEU A 90 2.34 -2.38 -1.46
C LEU A 90 1.75 -3.67 -2.06
N SER A 91 0.42 -3.78 -2.06
CA SER A 91 -0.31 -4.89 -2.69
C SER A 91 0.26 -6.27 -2.28
N THR A 92 0.62 -7.13 -3.24
CA THR A 92 1.17 -8.46 -2.97
C THR A 92 2.49 -8.42 -2.21
N GLY A 93 3.31 -7.37 -2.38
CA GLY A 93 4.54 -7.21 -1.61
C GLY A 93 4.29 -7.04 -0.12
N SER A 94 3.31 -6.21 0.27
CA SER A 94 2.87 -6.14 1.68
C SER A 94 2.20 -7.45 2.14
N GLY A 95 1.47 -8.12 1.24
CA GLY A 95 0.85 -9.42 1.51
C GLY A 95 1.87 -10.51 1.88
N LEU A 96 3.03 -10.55 1.23
CA LEU A 96 4.11 -11.49 1.57
C LEU A 96 4.62 -11.30 3.00
N VAL A 97 4.73 -10.05 3.45
CA VAL A 97 5.12 -9.73 4.84
C VAL A 97 4.05 -10.22 5.82
N VAL A 98 2.76 -9.98 5.51
CA VAL A 98 1.63 -10.48 6.33
C VAL A 98 1.64 -12.00 6.42
N LEU A 99 1.79 -12.71 5.30
CA LEU A 99 1.81 -14.17 5.28
C LEU A 99 2.94 -14.73 6.14
N ARG A 100 4.16 -14.17 6.02
CA ARG A 100 5.29 -14.62 6.83
C ARG A 100 5.08 -14.33 8.32
N ALA A 101 4.53 -13.18 8.68
CA ALA A 101 4.20 -12.86 10.07
C ALA A 101 3.15 -13.84 10.63
N ALA A 102 2.13 -14.20 9.84
CA ALA A 102 1.11 -15.16 10.23
C ALA A 102 1.68 -16.57 10.43
N GLU A 103 2.60 -17.02 9.58
CA GLU A 103 3.31 -18.31 9.75
C GLU A 103 4.09 -18.35 11.08
N MET A 104 4.80 -17.27 11.41
CA MET A 104 5.56 -17.19 12.66
C MET A 104 4.65 -17.15 13.89
N ALA A 105 3.54 -16.41 13.81
CA ALA A 105 2.52 -16.39 14.85
C ALA A 105 1.90 -17.78 15.08
N GLN A 106 1.59 -18.52 13.99
CA GLN A 106 1.10 -19.90 14.08
C GLN A 106 2.14 -20.87 14.68
N ALA A 107 3.42 -20.59 14.49
CA ALA A 107 4.51 -21.34 15.11
C ALA A 107 4.74 -20.98 16.60
N GLY A 108 4.00 -20.01 17.14
CA GLY A 108 4.10 -19.57 18.53
C GLY A 108 5.31 -18.68 18.82
N GLU A 109 5.88 -18.03 17.80
CA GLU A 109 6.95 -17.05 18.01
C GLU A 109 6.43 -15.79 18.73
N SER A 110 7.31 -15.12 19.48
CA SER A 110 6.94 -13.91 20.22
C SER A 110 6.63 -12.74 19.28
N PRO A 111 5.73 -11.80 19.65
CA PRO A 111 5.47 -10.60 18.84
C PRO A 111 6.74 -9.80 18.53
N GLU A 112 7.66 -9.70 19.48
CA GLU A 112 8.94 -9.01 19.31
C GLU A 112 9.83 -9.68 18.26
N ASP A 113 9.91 -11.01 18.26
CA ASP A 113 10.67 -11.78 17.27
C ASP A 113 10.03 -11.68 15.88
N ILE A 114 8.69 -11.71 15.80
CA ILE A 114 7.96 -11.52 14.53
C ILE A 114 8.25 -10.13 13.96
N VAL A 115 8.11 -9.07 14.76
CA VAL A 115 8.38 -7.69 14.33
C VAL A 115 9.83 -7.54 13.87
N LYS A 116 10.78 -8.09 14.63
CA LYS A 116 12.20 -8.08 14.27
C LYS A 116 12.46 -8.80 12.95
N ALA A 117 11.88 -9.97 12.75
CA ALA A 117 12.02 -10.73 11.51
C ALA A 117 11.37 -10.02 10.32
N MET A 118 10.21 -9.39 10.52
CA MET A 118 9.52 -8.66 9.46
C MET A 118 10.30 -7.41 9.06
N ASN A 119 10.85 -6.65 10.02
CA ASN A 119 11.71 -5.51 9.73
C ASN A 119 12.97 -5.91 8.94
N ALA A 120 13.50 -7.11 9.13
CA ALA A 120 14.58 -7.64 8.32
C ALA A 120 14.10 -8.12 6.93
N LEU A 121 12.91 -8.71 6.85
CA LEU A 121 12.33 -9.23 5.62
C LEU A 121 11.94 -8.12 4.64
N THR A 122 11.35 -7.03 5.12
CA THR A 122 10.78 -5.96 4.28
C THR A 122 11.81 -5.35 3.33
N SER A 123 13.08 -5.28 3.74
CA SER A 123 14.21 -4.84 2.89
C SER A 123 14.52 -5.77 1.70
N LYS A 124 14.01 -7.00 1.71
CA LYS A 124 14.24 -8.03 0.69
C LYS A 124 13.02 -8.27 -0.20
N VAL A 125 11.88 -7.64 0.12
CA VAL A 125 10.67 -7.77 -0.68
C VAL A 125 10.65 -6.67 -1.73
N GLU A 126 10.84 -7.07 -2.98
CA GLU A 126 10.75 -6.20 -4.14
C GLU A 126 9.50 -6.55 -4.95
N ALA A 127 8.87 -5.56 -5.58
CA ALA A 127 7.77 -5.79 -6.51
C ALA A 127 8.03 -5.04 -7.81
N SER A 128 7.51 -5.56 -8.92
CA SER A 128 7.49 -4.83 -10.18
C SER A 128 6.19 -5.08 -10.93
N PHE A 129 5.75 -4.08 -11.69
CA PHE A 129 4.51 -4.15 -12.45
C PHE A 129 4.57 -3.24 -13.67
N VAL A 130 3.82 -3.60 -14.71
CA VAL A 130 3.68 -2.78 -15.92
C VAL A 130 2.33 -2.09 -15.88
N ILE A 131 2.30 -0.79 -16.22
CA ILE A 131 1.08 -0.01 -16.24
C ILE A 131 0.76 0.42 -17.67
N GLU A 132 -0.48 0.23 -18.09
CA GLU A 132 -0.96 0.68 -19.40
C GLU A 132 -1.28 2.18 -19.42
N LYS A 133 -1.96 2.69 -18.37
CA LYS A 133 -2.35 4.10 -18.25
C LYS A 133 -1.63 4.79 -17.09
N LEU A 134 -0.62 5.58 -17.43
CA LEU A 134 0.25 6.24 -16.45
C LEU A 134 -0.40 7.48 -15.81
N ASP A 135 -1.53 7.94 -16.31
CA ASP A 135 -2.24 9.11 -15.76
C ASP A 135 -2.62 8.96 -14.29
N PHE A 136 -3.06 7.75 -13.87
CA PHE A 136 -3.39 7.47 -12.48
C PHE A 136 -2.16 7.60 -11.58
N LEU A 137 -1.02 7.01 -11.97
CA LEU A 137 0.20 7.04 -11.17
C LEU A 137 0.82 8.44 -11.13
N ARG A 138 0.80 9.14 -12.28
CA ARG A 138 1.29 10.53 -12.41
C ARG A 138 0.48 11.49 -11.55
N LYS A 139 -0.85 11.49 -11.66
CA LYS A 139 -1.71 12.35 -10.84
C LYS A 139 -1.66 11.97 -9.37
N GLY A 140 -1.49 10.68 -9.08
CA GLY A 140 -1.30 10.18 -7.72
C GLY A 140 0.00 10.67 -7.08
N GLY A 141 1.05 10.94 -7.84
CA GLY A 141 2.32 11.48 -7.30
C GLY A 141 3.18 10.47 -6.53
N ARG A 142 2.81 9.18 -6.51
CA ARG A 142 3.53 8.11 -5.78
C ARG A 142 4.76 7.59 -6.52
N CYS A 143 4.89 7.88 -7.82
CA CYS A 143 6.11 7.65 -8.58
C CYS A 143 6.60 8.99 -9.15
N SER A 144 7.43 9.69 -8.38
CA SER A 144 7.98 10.99 -8.77
C SER A 144 8.86 10.92 -10.02
N ALA A 145 9.49 9.77 -10.27
CA ALA A 145 10.27 9.50 -11.48
C ALA A 145 9.45 9.63 -12.77
N LEU A 146 8.13 9.38 -12.72
CA LEU A 146 7.27 9.59 -13.90
C LEU A 146 7.10 11.06 -14.27
N ALA A 147 7.26 12.00 -13.32
CA ALA A 147 7.18 13.43 -13.62
C ALA A 147 8.31 13.88 -14.55
N ALA A 148 9.45 13.17 -14.55
CA ALA A 148 10.60 13.48 -15.39
C ALA A 148 10.47 12.99 -16.84
N LEU A 149 9.51 12.10 -17.14
CA LEU A 149 9.41 11.42 -18.44
C LEU A 149 8.68 12.23 -19.53
N GLY A 150 8.16 13.42 -19.21
CA GLY A 150 7.61 14.37 -20.20
C GLY A 150 6.47 13.81 -21.07
N ALA A 151 6.33 14.31 -22.30
CA ALA A 151 5.23 13.97 -23.21
C ALA A 151 5.37 12.58 -23.88
N ASN A 152 6.56 11.97 -23.86
CA ASN A 152 6.82 10.64 -24.44
C ASN A 152 6.33 9.49 -23.56
N LEU A 153 5.69 9.80 -22.42
CA LEU A 153 5.16 8.85 -21.47
C LEU A 153 4.02 7.99 -22.04
N LEU A 154 3.22 8.53 -22.97
CA LEU A 154 2.00 7.90 -23.49
C LEU A 154 2.25 6.72 -24.44
N SER A 155 3.45 6.60 -25.03
CA SER A 155 3.81 5.52 -25.95
C SER A 155 4.68 4.43 -25.31
N LEU A 156 5.11 4.61 -24.06
CA LEU A 156 5.93 3.66 -23.33
C LEU A 156 5.08 2.87 -22.34
N ARG A 157 5.42 1.59 -22.15
CA ARG A 157 4.90 0.74 -21.08
C ARG A 157 6.01 0.56 -20.03
N PRO A 158 6.26 1.55 -19.15
CA PRO A 158 7.34 1.45 -18.19
C PRO A 158 7.06 0.32 -17.20
N CYS A 159 8.10 -0.44 -16.90
CA CYS A 159 8.13 -1.29 -15.72
C CYS A 159 8.34 -0.39 -14.50
N ILE A 160 7.40 -0.41 -13.56
CA ILE A 160 7.53 0.27 -12.28
C ILE A 160 8.09 -0.73 -11.28
N GLU A 161 9.16 -0.33 -10.61
CA GLU A 161 9.83 -1.12 -9.58
C GLU A 161 9.54 -0.50 -8.21
N VAL A 162 9.21 -1.35 -7.24
CA VAL A 162 9.07 -1.02 -5.83
C VAL A 162 10.24 -1.65 -5.10
N LYS A 163 11.12 -0.78 -4.62
CA LYS A 163 12.32 -1.16 -3.88
C LYS A 163 12.53 -0.17 -2.76
N ASP A 164 12.91 -0.68 -1.60
CA ASP A 164 13.23 0.15 -0.43
C ASP A 164 12.12 1.15 -0.06
N GLY A 165 10.85 0.72 -0.14
CA GLY A 165 9.70 1.55 0.17
C GLY A 165 9.23 2.47 -0.95
N LYS A 166 9.98 2.60 -2.05
CA LYS A 166 9.76 3.65 -3.06
C LYS A 166 9.48 3.07 -4.44
N MET A 167 8.70 3.80 -5.23
CA MET A 167 8.48 3.51 -6.64
C MET A 167 9.51 4.24 -7.50
N SER A 168 10.10 3.51 -8.43
CA SER A 168 10.95 4.06 -9.48
C SER A 168 10.58 3.46 -10.84
N VAL A 169 11.08 4.09 -11.90
CA VAL A 169 10.94 3.56 -13.26
C VAL A 169 12.12 2.62 -13.49
N GLY A 170 11.82 1.34 -13.65
CA GLY A 170 12.80 0.31 -14.02
C GLY A 170 13.27 0.46 -15.47
N LYS A 171 14.13 -0.47 -15.91
CA LYS A 171 14.55 -0.50 -17.32
C LYS A 171 13.34 -0.75 -18.22
N ASN A 172 13.26 0.00 -19.33
CA ASN A 172 12.21 -0.19 -20.33
C ASN A 172 12.14 -1.65 -20.76
N THR A 173 11.03 -2.31 -20.48
CA THR A 173 10.65 -3.53 -21.18
C THR A 173 10.15 -3.11 -22.57
N GLU A 174 10.53 -3.83 -23.61
CA GLU A 174 10.03 -3.54 -24.96
C GLU A 174 8.50 -3.51 -24.94
N ALA A 175 7.89 -2.62 -25.74
CA ALA A 175 6.45 -2.39 -25.79
C ALA A 175 5.60 -3.67 -26.02
N ASN A 176 6.24 -4.77 -26.44
CA ASN A 176 5.66 -6.06 -26.75
C ASN A 176 5.75 -7.11 -25.63
N MET A 177 6.18 -6.75 -24.41
CA MET A 177 6.17 -7.73 -23.32
C MET A 177 4.70 -8.07 -22.96
N PRO A 178 4.29 -9.35 -23.07
CA PRO A 178 2.91 -9.73 -22.78
C PRO A 178 2.62 -9.53 -21.29
N LEU A 179 1.46 -8.95 -20.99
CA LEU A 179 0.90 -8.97 -19.65
C LEU A 179 0.44 -10.41 -19.37
N VAL A 180 0.93 -10.99 -18.28
CA VAL A 180 0.54 -12.33 -17.83
C VAL A 180 -0.83 -12.26 -17.17
#